data_AF-A0A3N6RSJ2-F1
#
_entry.id   AF-A0A3N6RSJ2-F1
#
_cell.length_a   1.000
_cell.length_b   1.000
_cell.length_c   1.000
_cell.angle_alpha   90.00
_cell.angle_beta   90.00
_cell.angle_gamma   90.00
#
_symmetry.space_group_name_H-M   'P 1'
#
loop_
_entity.id
_entity.type
_entity.pdbx_description
1 polymer ?
#
loop_
_entity_poly.entity_id
_entity_poly.type
_entity_poly.pdbx_seq_one_letter_code
_entity_poly.pdbx_strand_id
1 'polypeptide(L)'
;MGNSPYFKVIYHQGSLQIMSPSSRHEIYKKMLGMLVENYCLETGIRFYPLGSTTLKSQDKLKGIEPDQCYCIGSQKNIPDLAIEVVITSGGIQTLEIYQGLDVSEVWF
;
A
#
# COMPACT_ATOMS: atom_id res chain seq x y z
N MET A 1 -5.14 20.60 -17.67
CA MET A 1 -5.08 19.19 -17.27
C MET A 1 -4.02 19.07 -16.19
N GLY A 2 -4.44 18.87 -14.93
CA GLY A 2 -3.57 18.99 -13.77
C GLY A 2 -2.62 17.81 -13.63
N ASN A 3 -1.37 17.98 -14.09
CA ASN A 3 -0.26 17.16 -13.61
C ASN A 3 0.10 17.65 -12.21
N SER A 4 -0.70 17.27 -11.21
CA SER A 4 -0.21 17.30 -9.84
C SER A 4 0.64 16.05 -9.67
N PRO A 5 1.97 16.15 -9.45
CA PRO A 5 2.77 14.98 -9.17
C PRO A 5 2.19 14.28 -7.94
N TYR A 6 1.77 13.02 -8.11
CA TYR A 6 1.38 12.17 -7.01
C TYR A 6 2.67 11.72 -6.32
N PHE A 7 2.81 12.05 -5.04
CA PHE A 7 3.96 11.67 -4.25
C PHE A 7 3.54 10.62 -3.23
N LYS A 8 4.25 9.49 -3.21
CA LYS A 8 4.13 8.49 -2.15
C LYS A 8 4.88 8.98 -0.92
N VAL A 9 4.26 8.86 0.24
CA VAL A 9 4.82 9.36 1.51
C VAL A 9 4.97 8.20 2.49
N ILE A 10 6.17 8.05 3.05
CA ILE A 10 6.49 7.07 4.11
C ILE A 10 7.00 7.84 5.32
N TYR A 11 6.46 7.54 6.50
CA TYR A 11 6.86 8.11 7.78
C TYR A 11 7.27 7.01 8.76
N HIS A 12 8.51 7.07 9.23
CA HIS A 12 9.05 6.11 10.18
C HIS A 12 9.97 6.81 11.18
N GLN A 13 9.63 6.74 12.48
CA GLN A 13 10.49 7.21 13.59
C GLN A 13 11.03 8.64 13.40
N GLY A 14 10.21 9.57 12.92
CA GLY A 14 10.63 10.95 12.69
C GLY A 14 11.26 11.22 11.32
N SER A 15 11.54 10.19 10.52
CA SER A 15 11.99 10.32 9.14
C SER A 15 10.81 10.32 8.17
N LEU A 16 10.75 11.34 7.31
CA LEU A 16 9.79 11.46 6.21
C LEU A 16 10.50 11.18 4.88
N GLN A 17 10.03 10.19 4.15
CA GLN A 17 10.49 9.90 2.79
C GLN A 17 9.36 10.21 1.80
N ILE A 18 9.68 10.98 0.76
CA ILE A 18 8.77 11.34 -0.32
C ILE A 18 9.33 10.75 -1.61
N MET A 19 8.51 9.98 -2.33
CA MET A 19 8.91 9.33 -3.58
C MET A 19 7.97 9.73 -4.70
N SER A 20 8.51 9.99 -5.88
CA SER A 20 7.73 10.17 -7.12
C SER A 20 7.72 8.86 -7.90
N PRO A 21 6.58 8.17 -8.03
CA PRO A 21 6.50 6.94 -8.79
C PRO A 21 6.87 7.14 -10.26
N SER A 22 7.61 6.19 -10.83
CA SER A 22 7.84 6.16 -12.28
C SER A 22 6.60 5.65 -13.02
N SER A 23 6.46 5.95 -14.31
CA SER A 23 5.36 5.39 -15.13
C SER A 23 5.34 3.86 -15.10
N ARG A 24 6.53 3.22 -15.05
CA ARG A 24 6.66 1.75 -14.93
C ARG A 24 6.08 1.23 -13.61
N HIS A 25 6.33 1.94 -12.51
CA HIS A 25 5.75 1.61 -11.19
C HIS A 25 4.21 1.67 -11.23
N GLU A 26 3.66 2.75 -11.79
CA GLU A 26 2.20 2.92 -11.89
C GLU A 26 1.53 1.85 -12.76
N ILE A 27 2.17 1.43 -13.85
CA ILE A 27 1.69 0.34 -14.70
C ILE A 27 1.60 -0.96 -13.92
N TYR A 28 2.68 -1.36 -13.23
CA TYR A 28 2.69 -2.63 -12.48
C TYR A 28 1.74 -2.60 -11.29
N LYS A 29 1.67 -1.48 -10.57
CA LYS A 29 0.68 -1.26 -9.52
C LYS A 29 -0.75 -1.51 -10.02
N LYS A 30 -1.09 -0.93 -11.18
CA LYS A 30 -2.42 -1.10 -11.77
C LYS A 30 -2.66 -2.54 -12.22
N MET A 31 -1.68 -3.20 -12.83
CA MET A 31 -1.80 -4.60 -13.26
C MET A 31 -2.00 -5.56 -12.09
N LEU A 32 -1.24 -5.38 -11.01
CA LEU A 32 -1.37 -6.20 -9.80
C LEU A 32 -2.72 -5.97 -9.12
N GLY A 33 -3.18 -4.72 -9.01
CA GLY A 33 -4.50 -4.43 -8.47
C GLY A 33 -5.61 -5.12 -9.26
N MET A 34 -5.58 -5.02 -10.60
CA MET A 34 -6.55 -5.72 -11.45
C MET A 34 -6.49 -7.25 -11.28
N LEU A 35 -5.30 -7.83 -11.14
CA LEU A 35 -5.14 -9.26 -10.94
C LEU A 35 -5.81 -9.74 -9.64
N VAL A 36 -5.52 -9.07 -8.52
CA VAL A 36 -6.07 -9.40 -7.20
C VAL A 36 -7.58 -9.20 -7.19
N GLU A 37 -8.06 -8.07 -7.68
CA GLU A 37 -9.48 -7.74 -7.74
C GLU A 37 -10.26 -8.75 -8.59
N ASN A 38 -9.75 -9.07 -9.79
CA ASN A 38 -10.39 -10.07 -10.65
C ASN A 38 -10.37 -11.45 -10.01
N TYR A 39 -9.27 -11.87 -9.38
CA TYR A 39 -9.22 -13.13 -8.66
C TYR A 39 -10.29 -13.21 -7.57
N CYS A 40 -10.42 -12.15 -6.75
CA CYS A 40 -11.44 -12.12 -5.71
C CYS A 40 -12.87 -12.14 -6.28
N LEU A 41 -13.12 -11.41 -7.39
CA LEU A 41 -14.41 -11.44 -8.08
C LEU A 41 -14.76 -12.83 -8.61
N GLU A 42 -13.83 -13.48 -9.32
CA GLU A 42 -14.03 -14.81 -9.92
C GLU A 42 -14.22 -15.91 -8.86
N THR A 43 -13.56 -15.77 -7.70
CA THR A 43 -13.66 -16.74 -6.59
C THR A 43 -14.76 -16.41 -5.59
N GLY A 44 -15.49 -15.30 -5.76
CA GLY A 44 -16.52 -14.86 -4.82
C GLY A 44 -15.99 -14.41 -3.46
N ILE A 45 -14.70 -14.11 -3.35
CA ILE A 45 -14.10 -13.56 -2.13
C ILE A 45 -14.51 -12.10 -2.02
N ARG A 46 -15.22 -11.76 -0.94
CA ARG A 46 -15.55 -10.36 -0.63
C ARG A 46 -14.28 -9.60 -0.25
N PHE A 47 -14.06 -8.44 -0.88
CA PHE A 47 -12.91 -7.59 -0.61
C PHE A 47 -13.29 -6.11 -0.65
N TYR A 48 -12.47 -5.28 -0.01
CA TYR A 48 -12.62 -3.84 0.06
C TYR A 48 -11.27 -3.17 -0.23
N PRO A 49 -11.08 -2.56 -1.41
CA PRO A 49 -9.87 -1.81 -1.69
C PRO A 49 -9.82 -0.53 -0.86
N LEU A 50 -8.67 -0.24 -0.26
CA LEU A 50 -8.46 0.97 0.55
C LEU A 50 -7.69 2.09 -0.20
N GLY A 51 -7.30 1.87 -1.46
CA GLY A 51 -6.72 2.89 -2.34
C GLY A 51 -5.52 3.63 -1.71
N SER A 52 -5.44 4.94 -1.93
CA SER A 52 -4.41 5.85 -1.36
C SER A 52 -4.60 6.17 0.13
N THR A 53 -5.29 5.31 0.89
CA THR A 53 -5.48 5.55 2.32
C THR A 53 -4.13 5.39 3.03
N THR A 54 -3.64 6.48 3.61
CA THR A 54 -2.46 6.39 4.47
C THR A 54 -2.81 5.63 5.75
N LEU A 55 -2.18 4.48 5.95
CA LEU A 55 -2.23 3.73 7.19
C LEU A 55 -1.34 4.44 8.21
N LYS A 56 -1.92 4.91 9.31
CA LYS A 56 -1.20 5.65 10.36
C LYS A 56 -1.50 5.06 11.71
N SER A 57 -0.48 4.94 12.55
CA SER A 57 -0.61 4.76 13.99
C SER A 57 0.11 5.92 14.67
N GLN A 58 -0.68 6.82 15.28
CA GLN A 58 -0.15 7.94 16.05
C GLN A 58 0.69 7.43 17.24
N ASP A 59 0.21 6.39 17.91
CA ASP A 59 0.90 5.77 19.06
C ASP A 59 2.25 5.15 18.69
N LYS A 60 2.38 4.62 17.46
CA LYS A 60 3.60 3.95 17.00
C LYS A 60 4.53 4.84 16.15
N LEU A 61 4.20 6.13 15.95
CA LEU A 61 4.93 7.08 15.08
C LEU A 61 5.26 6.50 13.69
N LYS A 62 4.31 5.74 13.14
CA LYS A 62 4.44 4.98 11.89
C LYS A 62 3.32 5.36 10.94
N GLY A 63 3.66 5.65 9.70
CA GLY A 63 2.70 5.97 8.66
C GLY A 63 3.19 5.52 7.30
N ILE A 64 2.35 4.81 6.54
CA ILE A 64 2.66 4.40 5.17
C ILE A 64 1.42 4.46 4.31
N GLU A 65 1.62 4.84 3.05
CA GLU A 65 0.63 4.73 2.01
C GLU A 65 0.98 3.54 1.11
N PRO A 66 0.21 2.44 1.16
CA PRO A 66 0.45 1.27 0.32
C PRO A 66 0.25 1.57 -1.16
N ASP A 67 0.93 0.85 -2.04
CA ASP A 67 0.64 0.95 -3.48
C ASP A 67 -0.73 0.33 -3.79
N GLN A 68 -1.04 -0.82 -3.20
CA GLN A 68 -2.39 -1.38 -3.12
C GLN A 68 -2.62 -1.98 -1.72
N CYS A 69 -3.86 -1.95 -1.24
CA CYS A 69 -4.21 -2.67 -0.03
C CYS A 69 -5.71 -3.02 0.02
N TYR A 70 -6.00 -4.14 0.69
CA TYR A 70 -7.33 -4.76 0.67
C TYR A 70 -7.70 -5.30 2.05
N CYS A 71 -8.95 -5.05 2.47
CA CYS A 71 -9.59 -5.78 3.55
C CYS A 71 -10.39 -6.94 2.96
N ILE A 72 -10.20 -8.15 3.49
CA ILE A 72 -10.83 -9.37 3.00
C ILE A 72 -11.97 -9.76 3.95
N GLY A 73 -13.11 -10.13 3.38
CA GLY A 73 -14.32 -10.54 4.10
C GLY A 73 -15.12 -9.40 4.74
N SER A 74 -14.46 -8.40 5.33
CA SER A 74 -15.11 -7.28 6.04
C SER A 74 -14.34 -5.97 5.87
N GLN A 75 -15.04 -4.83 5.97
CA GLN A 75 -14.40 -3.52 5.96
C GLN A 75 -13.84 -3.20 7.35
N LYS A 76 -12.56 -2.85 7.40
CA LYS A 76 -11.82 -2.51 8.62
C LYS A 76 -10.74 -1.48 8.34
N ASN A 77 -10.18 -0.89 9.40
CA ASN A 77 -9.18 0.18 9.31
C ASN A 77 -7.78 -0.33 8.94
N ILE A 78 -7.44 -1.55 9.34
CA ILE A 78 -6.16 -2.19 9.02
C ILE A 78 -6.40 -3.25 7.94
N PRO A 79 -5.77 -3.15 6.76
CA PRO A 79 -5.94 -4.14 5.69
C PRO A 79 -5.41 -5.51 6.10
N ASP A 80 -5.94 -6.53 5.44
CA ASP A 80 -5.37 -7.88 5.49
C ASP A 80 -4.15 -8.00 4.60
N LEU A 81 -4.23 -7.41 3.41
CA LEU A 81 -3.19 -7.48 2.38
C LEU A 81 -2.72 -6.07 2.02
N ALA A 82 -1.41 -5.85 2.07
CA ALA A 82 -0.74 -4.69 1.46
C ALA A 82 0.23 -5.15 0.37
N ILE A 83 0.34 -4.37 -0.70
CA ILE A 83 1.25 -4.64 -1.82
C ILE A 83 2.08 -3.39 -2.07
N GLU A 84 3.38 -3.60 -2.18
CA GLU A 84 4.40 -2.63 -2.53
C GLU A 84 5.03 -3.01 -3.86
N VAL A 85 5.19 -2.06 -4.79
CA VAL A 85 5.80 -2.32 -6.10
C VAL A 85 7.25 -1.84 -6.09
N VAL A 86 8.19 -2.77 -5.89
CA VAL A 86 9.61 -2.41 -5.79
C VAL A 86 10.30 -2.44 -7.16
N ILE A 87 10.62 -1.26 -7.71
CA ILE A 87 11.32 -1.13 -9.01
C ILE A 87 12.83 -0.95 -8.88
N THR A 88 13.27 -0.24 -7.84
CA THR A 88 14.69 0.00 -7.52
C THR A 88 14.87 -0.23 -6.03
N SER A 89 15.89 -0.99 -5.64
CA SER A 89 16.19 -1.26 -4.23
C SER A 89 16.68 0.02 -3.53
N GLY A 90 15.99 0.47 -2.48
CA GLY A 90 16.48 1.50 -1.58
C GLY A 90 15.40 2.17 -0.70
N GLY A 91 15.66 2.21 0.62
CA GLY A 91 14.98 3.10 1.58
C GLY A 91 13.89 2.45 2.43
N ILE A 92 14.03 2.65 3.76
CA ILE A 92 13.17 2.31 4.92
C ILE A 92 12.71 0.84 4.99
N GLN A 93 12.77 0.24 6.18
CA GLN A 93 12.22 -1.11 6.43
C GLN A 93 10.68 -1.05 6.37
N THR A 94 10.12 -0.88 5.17
CA THR A 94 8.69 -0.81 4.90
C THR A 94 7.94 -1.98 5.52
N LEU A 95 8.53 -3.18 5.48
CA LEU A 95 7.99 -4.37 6.16
C LEU A 95 7.86 -4.16 7.67
N GLU A 96 8.83 -3.52 8.34
CA GLU A 96 8.74 -3.21 9.78
C GLU A 96 7.70 -2.14 10.11
N ILE A 97 7.38 -1.24 9.16
CA ILE A 97 6.24 -0.33 9.29
C ILE A 97 4.95 -1.13 9.27
N TYR A 98 4.76 -1.98 8.25
CA TYR A 98 3.57 -2.81 8.12
C TYR A 98 3.37 -3.77 9.30
N GLN A 99 4.44 -4.42 9.77
CA GLN A 99 4.41 -5.22 11.00
C GLN A 99 4.01 -4.36 12.20
N GLY A 100 4.54 -3.14 12.28
CA GLY A 100 4.13 -2.18 13.30
C GLY A 100 2.67 -1.75 13.18
N LEU A 101 2.05 -1.81 12.01
CA LEU A 101 0.65 -1.45 11.78
C LEU A 101 -0.29 -2.67 11.86
N ASP A 102 0.23 -3.84 12.21
CA ASP A 102 -0.53 -5.09 12.37
C ASP A 102 -1.23 -5.56 11.08
N VAL A 103 -0.62 -5.30 9.91
CA VAL A 103 -1.08 -5.83 8.61
C VAL A 103 -0.69 -7.31 8.49
N SER A 104 -1.66 -8.17 8.19
CA SER A 104 -1.49 -9.63 8.20
C SER A 104 -0.56 -10.15 7.11
N GLU A 105 -0.65 -9.60 5.90
CA GLU A 105 0.08 -10.06 4.72
C GLU A 105 0.62 -8.88 3.91
N VAL A 106 1.88 -8.99 3.47
CA VAL A 106 2.57 -7.93 2.72
C VAL A 106 3.34 -8.54 1.55
N TRP A 107 3.11 -8.03 0.33
CA TRP A 107 3.83 -8.40 -0.89
C TRP A 107 4.74 -7.26 -1.36
N PHE A 108 5.93 -7.59 -1.89
CA PHE A 108 6.94 -6.66 -2.41
C PHE A 108 7.33 -7.02 -3.85
#